data_AF-A0A0S2I6I1-F1
#
_entry.id   AF-A0A0S2I6I1-F1
#
_cell.length_a   1.000
_cell.length_b   1.000
_cell.length_c   1.000
_cell.angle_alpha   90.00
_cell.angle_beta   90.00
_cell.angle_gamma   90.00
#
_symmetry.space_group_name_H-M   'P 1'
#
loop_
_entity.id
_entity.type
_entity.pdbx_description
1 polymer ?
#
loop_
_entity_poly.entity_id
_entity_poly.type
_entity_poly.pdbx_seq_one_letter_code
_entity_poly.pdbx_strand_id
1 'polypeptide(L)'
;DGHFMICAESGSTKVKALSFNAIAYVHLSDNPYNVMKEAYSAIRVHLNTFRLLEEKALPNIVDKFGWCTWDAFYLSVDPIGIYHGLDDFSKAGIEPRFVIIDDGWQSISLDGCDPKENAKNLILGGEQMSGRLNRLNEGDKFKKYESGLLLNPNSPPFNAKRIKDLLLKGNQHKLLRNQRDEALLSKSPDLAEIDSNIKKVKGEIDELFGGEQSNKVSKSECGSLNGMKAFTRDLRTKFKGLDDVYVWHALVGAWGGVRPETTHLKSKIVPCKLSPGLDGTMLDLAVVQIVKGAIALVHPDQATDFYDSMHSN
;
A
#
# COMPACT_ATOMS: atom_id res chain seq x y z
N ASP A 1 -35.44 28.25 15.93
CA ASP A 1 -36.30 27.06 16.12
C ASP A 1 -35.42 25.81 16.20
N GLY A 2 -35.04 25.41 17.42
CA GLY A 2 -34.00 24.41 17.72
C GLY A 2 -34.39 22.97 17.42
N HIS A 3 -34.69 22.67 16.16
CA HIS A 3 -35.01 21.32 15.70
C HIS A 3 -33.77 20.58 15.20
N PHE A 4 -33.61 19.33 15.62
CA PHE A 4 -32.59 18.41 15.11
C PHE A 4 -33.30 17.32 14.29
N MET A 5 -32.91 17.15 13.03
CA MET A 5 -33.45 16.12 12.14
C MET A 5 -32.40 15.02 11.97
N ILE A 6 -32.76 13.79 12.32
CA ILE A 6 -31.90 12.61 12.16
C ILE A 6 -32.46 11.80 10.98
N CYS A 7 -31.64 11.64 9.94
CA CYS A 7 -31.94 10.74 8.82
C CYS A 7 -31.02 9.52 8.90
N ALA A 8 -31.58 8.32 8.71
CA ALA A 8 -30.84 7.08 8.64
C ALA A 8 -31.17 6.38 7.33
N GLU A 9 -30.14 6.02 6.57
CA GLU A 9 -30.27 5.31 5.29
C GLU A 9 -29.35 4.09 5.31
N SER A 10 -29.82 2.95 4.79
CA SER A 10 -29.05 1.70 4.80
C SER A 10 -27.93 1.68 3.75
N GLY A 11 -28.01 2.53 2.72
CA GLY A 11 -27.11 2.55 1.58
C GLY A 11 -27.12 1.28 0.71
N SER A 12 -27.99 0.31 1.01
CA SER A 12 -27.98 -1.02 0.39
C SER A 12 -29.26 -1.28 -0.41
N THR A 13 -29.11 -1.58 -1.70
CA THR A 13 -30.24 -1.96 -2.58
C THR A 13 -30.91 -3.27 -2.18
N LYS A 14 -30.32 -4.03 -1.25
CA LYS A 14 -30.85 -5.30 -0.73
C LYS A 14 -31.64 -5.14 0.57
N VAL A 15 -31.45 -4.05 1.33
CA VAL A 15 -32.16 -3.83 2.58
C VAL A 15 -33.56 -3.31 2.27
N LYS A 16 -34.59 -4.07 2.66
CA LYS A 16 -36.01 -3.75 2.45
C LYS A 16 -36.73 -3.28 3.73
N ALA A 17 -35.99 -3.04 4.81
CA ALA A 17 -36.55 -2.61 6.08
C ALA A 17 -37.00 -1.14 6.01
N LEU A 18 -38.12 -0.83 6.69
CA LEU A 18 -38.69 0.53 6.77
C LEU A 18 -38.34 1.24 8.08
N SER A 19 -37.58 0.61 8.97
CA SER A 19 -37.20 1.17 10.27
C SER A 19 -35.83 0.68 10.73
N PHE A 20 -35.24 1.43 11.65
CA PHE A 20 -34.01 1.10 12.37
C PHE A 20 -34.33 0.98 13.86
N ASN A 21 -33.74 -0.01 14.54
CA ASN A 21 -33.99 -0.23 15.96
C ASN A 21 -33.44 0.92 16.83
N ALA A 22 -32.30 1.50 16.45
CA ALA A 22 -31.70 2.66 17.09
C ALA A 22 -30.89 3.44 16.03
N ILE A 23 -31.05 4.77 15.99
CA ILE A 23 -30.41 5.64 14.99
C ILE A 23 -29.46 6.68 15.58
N ALA A 24 -29.59 6.95 16.88
CA ALA A 24 -28.73 7.89 17.59
C ALA A 24 -28.63 7.52 19.06
N TYR A 25 -27.49 7.86 19.65
CA TYR A 25 -27.23 7.80 21.07
C TYR A 25 -26.79 9.19 21.54
N VAL A 26 -27.43 9.72 22.56
CA VAL A 26 -27.11 11.02 23.15
C VAL A 26 -26.62 10.80 24.56
N HIS A 27 -25.44 11.33 24.86
CA HIS A 27 -24.84 11.29 26.19
C HIS A 27 -24.58 12.72 26.65
N LEU A 28 -24.91 13.00 27.91
CA LEU A 28 -24.65 14.27 28.55
C LEU A 28 -23.63 14.05 29.65
N SER A 29 -22.63 14.91 29.70
CA SER A 29 -21.61 14.92 30.75
C SER A 29 -21.26 16.37 31.07
N ASP A 30 -21.09 16.66 32.36
CA ASP A 30 -20.69 17.99 32.83
C ASP A 30 -19.18 18.23 32.62
N ASN A 31 -18.44 17.22 32.14
CA ASN A 31 -17.02 17.30 31.84
C ASN A 31 -16.71 16.83 30.40
N PRO A 32 -16.25 17.71 29.50
CA PRO A 32 -15.95 17.35 28.12
C PRO A 32 -14.81 16.33 27.97
N TYR A 33 -13.95 16.16 28.98
CA TYR A 33 -12.92 15.12 28.97
C TYR A 33 -13.46 13.72 29.29
N ASN A 34 -14.60 13.64 29.97
CA ASN A 34 -15.23 12.37 30.33
C ASN A 34 -16.28 11.93 29.31
N VAL A 35 -16.94 12.88 28.63
CA VAL A 35 -18.11 12.62 27.78
C VAL A 35 -17.89 11.46 26.80
N MET A 36 -16.73 11.39 26.14
CA MET A 36 -16.44 10.32 25.18
C MET A 36 -16.26 8.97 25.88
N LYS A 37 -15.54 8.94 27.00
CA LYS A 37 -15.29 7.71 27.76
C LYS A 37 -16.59 7.15 28.34
N GLU A 38 -17.41 8.01 28.95
CA GLU A 38 -18.72 7.64 29.53
C GLU A 38 -19.69 7.18 28.42
N ALA A 39 -19.77 7.93 27.32
CA ALA A 39 -20.58 7.59 26.15
C ALA A 39 -20.21 6.22 25.58
N TYR A 40 -18.93 5.99 25.28
CA TYR A 40 -18.47 4.72 24.72
C TYR A 40 -18.64 3.57 25.72
N SER A 41 -18.49 3.79 27.02
CA SER A 41 -18.73 2.77 28.04
C SER A 41 -20.19 2.32 28.06
N ALA A 42 -21.13 3.26 28.01
CA ALA A 42 -22.56 2.96 27.94
C ALA A 42 -22.94 2.27 26.61
N ILE A 43 -22.42 2.75 25.47
CA ILE A 43 -22.65 2.12 24.16
C ILE A 43 -22.06 0.70 24.13
N ARG A 44 -20.87 0.50 24.72
CA ARG A 44 -20.21 -0.80 24.83
C ARG A 44 -21.10 -1.83 25.54
N VAL A 45 -21.67 -1.46 26.69
CA VAL A 45 -22.58 -2.33 27.45
C VAL A 45 -23.87 -2.57 26.68
N HIS A 46 -24.46 -1.53 26.09
CA HIS A 46 -25.73 -1.62 25.38
C HIS A 46 -25.66 -2.48 24.11
N LEU A 47 -24.67 -2.24 23.24
CA LEU A 47 -24.54 -2.97 21.97
C LEU A 47 -23.89 -4.33 22.15
N ASN A 48 -22.95 -4.44 23.09
CA ASN A 48 -22.16 -5.64 23.35
C ASN A 48 -21.42 -6.23 22.11
N THR A 49 -21.06 -5.42 21.10
CA THR A 49 -20.47 -5.89 19.83
C THR A 49 -19.00 -5.56 19.60
N PHE A 50 -18.38 -4.72 20.43
CA PHE A 50 -16.99 -4.27 20.29
C PHE A 50 -16.33 -4.21 21.66
N ARG A 51 -15.03 -3.97 21.76
CA ARG A 51 -14.34 -3.71 23.04
C ARG A 51 -13.77 -2.30 23.08
N LEU A 52 -13.74 -1.69 24.26
CA LEU A 52 -13.08 -0.41 24.50
C LEU A 52 -11.55 -0.56 24.39
N LEU A 53 -10.84 0.56 24.31
CA LEU A 53 -9.38 0.58 24.24
C LEU A 53 -8.77 -0.09 25.48
N GLU A 54 -9.32 0.21 26.67
CA GLU A 54 -8.88 -0.28 27.97
C GLU A 54 -9.18 -1.78 28.19
N GLU A 55 -10.11 -2.33 27.41
CA GLU A 55 -10.47 -3.76 27.43
C GLU A 55 -9.64 -4.61 26.45
N LYS A 56 -8.84 -3.96 25.61
CA LYS A 56 -7.97 -4.64 24.63
C LYS A 56 -6.60 -4.87 25.27
N ALA A 57 -6.06 -6.06 25.07
CA ALA A 57 -4.66 -6.31 25.39
C ALA A 57 -3.77 -5.44 24.48
N LEU A 58 -2.83 -4.71 25.07
CA LEU A 58 -1.82 -3.99 24.31
C LEU A 58 -0.96 -5.02 23.55
N PRO A 59 -0.78 -4.87 22.23
CA PRO A 59 0.12 -5.75 21.49
C PRO A 59 1.57 -5.43 21.85
N ASN A 60 2.43 -6.46 21.82
CA ASN A 60 3.86 -6.35 22.17
C ASN A 60 4.64 -5.30 21.35
N ILE A 61 4.08 -4.82 20.23
CA ILE A 61 4.69 -3.80 19.37
C ILE A 61 4.66 -2.38 19.97
N VAL A 62 3.76 -2.09 20.92
CA VAL A 62 3.53 -0.71 21.42
C VAL A 62 4.77 -0.12 22.10
N ASP A 63 5.53 -0.92 22.82
CA ASP A 63 6.72 -0.48 23.56
C ASP A 63 8.03 -0.68 22.76
N LYS A 64 7.92 -0.92 21.45
CA LYS A 64 9.06 -1.21 20.58
C LYS A 64 9.36 -0.03 19.67
N PHE A 65 10.65 0.30 19.52
CA PHE A 65 11.10 1.13 18.41
C PHE A 65 11.13 0.29 17.13
N GLY A 66 10.53 0.80 16.06
CA GLY A 66 10.53 0.14 14.75
C GLY A 66 10.60 1.14 13.61
N TRP A 67 10.77 0.61 12.40
CA TRP A 67 11.00 1.41 11.20
C TRP A 67 10.02 1.04 10.09
N CYS A 68 9.42 2.04 9.45
CA CYS A 68 8.61 1.86 8.25
C CYS A 68 9.40 2.31 7.02
N THR A 69 9.37 1.50 5.96
CA THR A 69 10.15 1.74 4.73
C THR A 69 9.60 2.85 3.84
N TRP A 70 8.39 3.36 4.11
CA TRP A 70 7.66 4.26 3.21
C TRP A 70 8.43 5.55 2.89
N ASP A 71 8.79 6.36 3.89
CA ASP A 71 9.47 7.64 3.63
C ASP A 71 10.92 7.48 3.14
N ALA A 72 11.49 6.27 3.29
CA ALA A 72 12.83 5.97 2.80
C ALA A 72 12.85 5.61 1.31
N PHE A 73 11.82 4.89 0.83
CA PHE A 73 11.86 4.31 -0.52
C PHE A 73 10.56 4.48 -1.33
N TYR A 74 9.43 4.76 -0.69
CA TYR A 74 8.10 4.66 -1.28
C TYR A 74 7.95 3.34 -2.04
N LEU A 75 7.45 3.37 -3.28
CA LEU A 75 7.25 2.18 -4.12
C LEU A 75 8.55 1.58 -4.65
N SER A 76 9.70 2.24 -4.48
CA SER A 76 11.01 1.71 -4.89
C SER A 76 11.63 0.74 -3.88
N VAL A 77 10.93 0.48 -2.76
CA VAL A 77 11.39 -0.42 -1.69
C VAL A 77 11.87 -1.79 -2.22
N ASP A 78 13.05 -2.23 -1.81
CA ASP A 78 13.64 -3.50 -2.23
C ASP A 78 14.44 -4.16 -1.08
N PRO A 79 14.80 -5.46 -1.19
CA PRO A 79 15.57 -6.16 -0.17
C PRO A 79 16.90 -5.50 0.20
N ILE A 80 17.62 -4.92 -0.77
CA ILE A 80 18.95 -4.33 -0.58
C ILE A 80 18.81 -3.07 0.26
N GLY A 81 17.88 -2.18 -0.10
CA GLY A 81 17.61 -0.95 0.63
C GLY A 81 17.17 -1.20 2.07
N ILE A 82 16.28 -2.18 2.29
CA ILE A 82 15.82 -2.54 3.65
C ILE A 82 16.99 -3.05 4.50
N TYR A 83 17.80 -3.97 3.97
CA TYR A 83 18.95 -4.51 4.70
C TYR A 83 19.94 -3.41 5.10
N HIS A 84 20.28 -2.52 4.16
CA HIS A 84 21.21 -1.42 4.44
C HIS A 84 20.64 -0.38 5.40
N GLY A 85 19.33 -0.10 5.34
CA GLY A 85 18.68 0.78 6.32
C GLY A 85 18.77 0.22 7.74
N LEU A 86 18.53 -1.08 7.93
CA LEU A 86 18.68 -1.76 9.22
C LEU A 86 20.16 -1.81 9.68
N ASP A 87 21.09 -2.03 8.75
CA ASP A 87 22.54 -2.03 9.02
C ASP A 87 23.05 -0.64 9.43
N ASP A 88 22.53 0.42 8.82
CA ASP A 88 22.86 1.81 9.18
C ASP A 88 22.33 2.17 10.58
N PHE A 89 21.12 1.73 10.95
CA PHE A 89 20.63 1.84 12.32
C PHE A 89 21.56 1.12 13.30
N SER A 90 21.91 -0.14 13.02
CA SER A 90 22.78 -0.94 13.88
C SER A 90 24.16 -0.30 14.06
N LYS A 91 24.76 0.23 12.99
CA LYS A 91 26.03 0.99 13.07
C LYS A 91 25.92 2.28 13.87
N ALA A 92 24.74 2.90 13.88
CA ALA A 92 24.46 4.08 14.70
C ALA A 92 24.13 3.72 16.17
N GLY A 93 24.16 2.44 16.55
CA GLY A 93 23.86 1.97 17.90
C GLY A 93 22.37 1.91 18.22
N ILE A 94 21.50 1.92 17.21
CA ILE A 94 20.05 1.82 17.36
C ILE A 94 19.60 0.50 16.71
N GLU A 95 18.81 -0.30 17.41
CA GLU A 95 18.32 -1.58 16.90
C GLU A 95 16.79 -1.56 16.80
N PRO A 96 16.21 -1.31 15.61
CA PRO A 96 14.79 -1.49 15.37
C PRO A 96 14.36 -2.92 15.74
N ARG A 97 13.35 -3.02 16.60
CA ARG A 97 12.77 -4.29 17.03
C ARG A 97 11.78 -4.85 16.01
N PHE A 98 11.24 -3.99 15.14
CA PHE A 98 10.45 -4.40 14.01
C PHE A 98 10.68 -3.52 12.79
N VAL A 99 10.38 -4.06 11.61
CA VAL A 99 10.31 -3.31 10.35
C VAL A 99 8.96 -3.53 9.68
N ILE A 100 8.37 -2.47 9.13
CA ILE A 100 7.19 -2.53 8.28
C ILE A 100 7.65 -2.29 6.84
N ILE A 101 7.54 -3.31 6.00
CA ILE A 101 7.71 -3.20 4.55
C ILE A 101 6.41 -2.61 3.99
N ASP A 102 6.42 -1.30 3.75
CA ASP A 102 5.29 -0.56 3.21
C ASP A 102 5.07 -0.80 1.71
N ASP A 103 4.13 -0.08 1.09
CA ASP A 103 3.69 -0.27 -0.29
C ASP A 103 4.85 -0.28 -1.30
N GLY A 104 4.76 -1.16 -2.30
CA GLY A 104 5.80 -1.43 -3.29
C GLY A 104 6.37 -2.85 -3.26
N TRP A 105 6.00 -3.69 -2.29
CA TRP A 105 6.38 -5.11 -2.25
C TRP A 105 5.45 -6.01 -3.08
N GLN A 106 4.30 -5.51 -3.52
CA GLN A 106 3.21 -6.28 -4.12
C GLN A 106 3.39 -6.50 -5.64
N SER A 107 2.73 -7.53 -6.19
CA SER A 107 2.67 -7.80 -7.62
C SER A 107 1.54 -7.01 -8.31
N ILE A 108 1.81 -5.75 -8.68
CA ILE A 108 0.83 -4.83 -9.27
C ILE A 108 0.99 -4.78 -10.80
N SER A 109 -0.09 -4.88 -11.57
CA SER A 109 -0.14 -4.54 -13.02
C SER A 109 -1.03 -3.33 -13.29
N LEU A 110 -0.73 -2.56 -14.33
CA LEU A 110 -1.53 -1.41 -14.76
C LEU A 110 -2.58 -1.82 -15.80
N ASP A 111 -3.70 -1.12 -15.81
CA ASP A 111 -4.69 -1.23 -16.90
C ASP A 111 -4.08 -0.86 -18.25
N GLY A 112 -4.49 -1.58 -19.30
CA GLY A 112 -3.95 -1.42 -20.65
C GLY A 112 -2.57 -2.06 -20.90
N CYS A 113 -1.88 -2.54 -19.87
CA CYS A 113 -0.67 -3.36 -20.01
C CYS A 113 -0.99 -4.86 -19.99
N ASP A 114 0.03 -5.70 -20.25
CA ASP A 114 -0.11 -7.15 -20.06
C ASP A 114 -0.52 -7.43 -18.61
N PRO A 115 -1.69 -8.08 -18.39
CA PRO A 115 -2.20 -8.29 -17.05
C PRO A 115 -1.30 -9.21 -16.19
N LYS A 116 -0.42 -10.01 -16.81
CA LYS A 116 0.49 -10.95 -16.13
C LYS A 116 1.85 -10.35 -15.79
N GLU A 117 2.20 -9.19 -16.36
CA GLU A 117 3.44 -8.49 -16.05
C GLU A 117 3.23 -7.47 -14.94
N ASN A 118 4.21 -7.34 -14.05
CA ASN A 118 4.20 -6.28 -13.05
C ASN A 118 4.53 -4.93 -13.71
N ALA A 119 3.91 -3.88 -13.18
CA ALA A 119 4.31 -2.51 -13.40
C ALA A 119 5.77 -2.35 -12.95
N LYS A 120 6.61 -1.85 -13.86
CA LYS A 120 8.03 -1.63 -13.62
C LYS A 120 8.24 -0.21 -13.11
N ASN A 121 9.29 -0.03 -12.32
CA ASN A 121 9.88 1.27 -12.00
C ASN A 121 8.91 2.28 -11.36
N LEU A 122 7.98 1.78 -10.55
CA LEU A 122 7.13 2.62 -9.70
C LEU A 122 7.99 3.23 -8.57
N ILE A 123 7.88 4.55 -8.38
CA ILE A 123 8.69 5.29 -7.41
C ILE A 123 7.80 5.91 -6.32
N LEU A 124 6.93 6.84 -6.69
CA LEU A 124 6.09 7.59 -5.75
C LEU A 124 4.64 7.10 -5.78
N GLY A 125 3.90 7.38 -4.70
CA GLY A 125 2.47 7.16 -4.67
C GLY A 125 1.71 7.95 -5.74
N GLY A 126 0.68 7.32 -6.30
CA GLY A 126 -0.19 7.88 -7.34
C GLY A 126 -0.38 6.91 -8.50
N GLU A 127 0.72 6.48 -9.13
CA GLU A 127 0.64 5.65 -10.35
C GLU A 127 0.09 4.25 -10.07
N GLN A 128 0.54 3.66 -8.96
CA GLN A 128 0.09 2.34 -8.53
C GLN A 128 -1.42 2.34 -8.23
N MET A 129 -2.02 3.50 -7.98
CA MET A 129 -3.43 3.61 -7.64
C MET A 129 -4.40 3.37 -8.79
N SER A 130 -3.86 3.31 -10.00
CA SER A 130 -4.57 2.83 -11.20
C SER A 130 -4.24 1.38 -11.57
N GLY A 131 -3.36 0.75 -10.78
CA GLY A 131 -2.97 -0.65 -10.93
C GLY A 131 -3.99 -1.59 -10.32
N ARG A 132 -3.65 -2.89 -10.27
CA ARG A 132 -4.35 -4.00 -9.59
C ARG A 132 -3.36 -5.12 -9.28
N LEU A 133 -3.62 -5.92 -8.24
CA LEU A 133 -2.82 -7.12 -7.97
C LEU A 133 -3.02 -8.15 -9.07
N ASN A 134 -1.96 -8.51 -9.81
CA ASN A 134 -2.00 -9.63 -10.75
C ASN A 134 -1.67 -10.98 -10.09
N ARG A 135 -1.05 -10.92 -8.91
CA ARG A 135 -0.73 -12.06 -8.06
C ARG A 135 -0.82 -11.62 -6.61
N LEU A 136 -1.00 -12.61 -5.73
CA LEU A 136 -1.13 -12.40 -4.28
C LEU A 136 0.19 -12.64 -3.54
N ASN A 137 1.24 -13.00 -4.27
CA ASN A 137 2.60 -13.13 -3.77
C ASN A 137 3.42 -11.87 -4.06
N GLU A 138 4.63 -11.85 -3.51
CA GLU A 138 5.53 -10.71 -3.62
C GLU A 138 5.87 -10.34 -5.07
N GLY A 139 6.09 -9.05 -5.27
CA GLY A 139 6.53 -8.47 -6.54
C GLY A 139 7.94 -8.89 -6.92
N ASP A 140 8.32 -8.60 -8.15
CA ASP A 140 9.54 -9.16 -8.75
C ASP A 140 10.82 -8.73 -8.01
N LYS A 141 10.82 -7.56 -7.36
CA LYS A 141 11.94 -7.07 -6.54
C LYS A 141 12.28 -8.03 -5.39
N PHE A 142 11.26 -8.59 -4.74
CA PHE A 142 11.43 -9.51 -3.62
C PHE A 142 11.53 -10.95 -4.10
N LYS A 143 10.75 -11.34 -5.11
CA LYS A 143 10.74 -12.69 -5.70
C LYS A 143 12.13 -13.13 -6.18
N LYS A 144 12.92 -12.20 -6.71
CA LYS A 144 14.29 -12.44 -7.22
C LYS A 144 15.35 -12.56 -6.11
N TYR A 145 15.00 -12.34 -4.84
CA TYR A 145 15.96 -12.45 -3.74
C TYR A 145 16.39 -13.91 -3.54
N GLU A 146 17.69 -14.13 -3.46
CA GLU A 146 18.29 -15.44 -3.17
C GLU A 146 18.83 -15.45 -1.75
N SER A 147 18.60 -16.54 -1.00
CA SER A 147 19.09 -16.60 0.38
C SER A 147 20.62 -16.53 0.46
N GLY A 148 21.11 -15.80 1.45
CA GLY A 148 22.52 -15.52 1.68
C GLY A 148 23.06 -14.34 0.87
N LEU A 149 22.31 -13.81 -0.12
CA LEU A 149 22.78 -12.77 -1.03
C LEU A 149 23.43 -11.57 -0.31
N LEU A 150 22.79 -11.08 0.75
CA LEU A 150 23.24 -9.91 1.51
C LEU A 150 24.12 -10.25 2.72
N LEU A 151 24.28 -11.54 3.03
CA LEU A 151 25.18 -12.02 4.09
C LEU A 151 26.59 -12.33 3.56
N ASN A 152 26.73 -12.48 2.24
CA ASN A 152 27.97 -12.82 1.58
C ASN A 152 28.93 -11.62 1.48
N PRO A 153 30.26 -11.81 1.53
CA PRO A 153 31.24 -10.74 1.33
C PRO A 153 31.14 -10.03 -0.03
N ASN A 154 30.59 -10.72 -1.04
CA ASN A 154 30.36 -10.20 -2.38
C ASN A 154 28.92 -9.68 -2.56
N SER A 155 28.27 -9.23 -1.48
CA SER A 155 26.90 -8.70 -1.53
C SER A 155 26.79 -7.54 -2.52
N PRO A 156 25.66 -7.41 -3.25
CA PRO A 156 25.43 -6.28 -4.14
C PRO A 156 25.63 -4.93 -3.42
N PRO A 157 26.25 -3.93 -4.07
CA PRO A 157 26.46 -2.64 -3.45
C PRO A 157 25.14 -1.88 -3.30
N PHE A 158 25.02 -1.13 -2.21
CA PHE A 158 23.92 -0.17 -2.02
C PHE A 158 24.38 1.25 -2.32
N ASN A 159 23.61 1.96 -3.13
CA ASN A 159 23.87 3.35 -3.50
C ASN A 159 22.74 4.25 -3.00
N ALA A 160 22.95 4.89 -1.84
CA ALA A 160 21.99 5.81 -1.26
C ALA A 160 21.71 7.04 -2.16
N LYS A 161 22.68 7.46 -2.99
CA LYS A 161 22.48 8.54 -3.96
C LYS A 161 21.46 8.15 -5.04
N ARG A 162 21.49 6.89 -5.50
CA ARG A 162 20.53 6.36 -6.47
C ARG A 162 19.09 6.51 -5.97
N ILE A 163 18.83 6.25 -4.69
CA ILE A 163 17.49 6.42 -4.10
C ILE A 163 17.07 7.90 -4.15
N LYS A 164 17.95 8.82 -3.75
CA LYS A 164 17.68 10.27 -3.83
C LYS A 164 17.40 10.72 -5.26
N ASP A 165 18.19 10.24 -6.22
CA ASP A 165 18.02 10.56 -7.64
C ASP A 165 16.69 9.99 -8.19
N LEU A 166 16.31 8.77 -7.79
CA LEU A 166 15.00 8.19 -8.11
C LEU A 166 13.85 9.04 -7.55
N LEU A 167 13.93 9.48 -6.30
CA LEU A 167 12.89 10.33 -5.70
C LEU A 167 12.79 11.69 -6.40
N LEU A 168 13.92 12.28 -6.77
CA LEU A 168 13.96 13.53 -7.54
C LEU A 168 13.28 13.36 -8.90
N LYS A 169 13.64 12.29 -9.63
CA LYS A 169 13.06 11.98 -10.94
C LYS A 169 11.60 11.58 -10.86
N GLY A 170 11.19 10.85 -9.83
CA GLY A 170 9.79 10.55 -9.54
C GLY A 170 8.96 11.81 -9.32
N ASN A 171 9.49 12.79 -8.57
CA ASN A 171 8.82 14.07 -8.38
C ASN A 171 8.73 14.87 -9.70
N GLN A 172 9.80 14.87 -10.49
CA GLN A 172 9.80 15.49 -11.82
C GLN A 172 8.74 14.85 -12.73
N HIS A 173 8.66 13.52 -12.75
CA HIS A 173 7.65 12.77 -13.52
C HIS A 173 6.22 13.11 -13.05
N LYS A 174 5.98 13.16 -11.73
CA LYS A 174 4.69 13.55 -11.16
C LYS A 174 4.28 14.96 -11.58
N LEU A 175 5.19 15.93 -11.53
CA LEU A 175 4.91 17.31 -11.95
C LEU A 175 4.53 17.38 -13.42
N LEU A 176 5.31 16.72 -14.29
CA LEU A 176 5.03 16.67 -15.73
C LEU A 176 3.67 16.02 -16.03
N ARG A 177 3.30 14.97 -15.28
CA ARG A 177 1.97 14.34 -15.41
C ARG A 177 0.84 15.29 -15.03
N ASN A 178 1.00 16.06 -13.96
CA ASN A 178 0.00 17.07 -13.58
C ASN A 178 -0.12 18.16 -14.66
N GLN A 179 1.01 18.65 -15.18
CA GLN A 179 1.02 19.61 -16.29
C GLN A 179 0.35 19.05 -17.54
N ARG A 180 0.56 17.76 -17.83
CA ARG A 180 -0.11 17.08 -18.94
C ARG A 180 -1.63 17.02 -18.75
N ASP A 181 -2.09 16.66 -17.56
CA ASP A 181 -3.52 16.60 -17.25
C ASP A 181 -4.16 18.00 -17.35
N GLU A 182 -3.49 19.05 -16.88
CA GLU A 182 -3.91 20.45 -17.05
C GLU A 182 -3.93 20.89 -18.52
N ALA A 183 -2.90 20.54 -19.30
CA ALA A 183 -2.82 20.84 -20.72
C ALA A 183 -3.94 20.16 -21.54
N LEU A 184 -4.34 18.94 -21.15
CA LEU A 184 -5.48 18.26 -21.75
C LEU A 184 -6.80 18.96 -21.46
N LEU A 185 -6.98 19.47 -20.24
CA LEU A 185 -8.18 20.22 -19.85
C LEU A 185 -8.25 21.58 -20.55
N SER A 186 -7.12 22.29 -20.67
CA SER A 186 -7.04 23.61 -21.30
C SER A 186 -6.88 23.56 -22.82
N LYS A 187 -6.70 22.36 -23.42
CA LYS A 187 -6.38 22.17 -24.84
C LYS A 187 -5.14 22.95 -25.29
N SER A 188 -4.11 22.96 -24.45
CA SER A 188 -2.83 23.65 -24.71
C SER A 188 -2.10 23.06 -25.93
N PRO A 189 -1.43 23.87 -26.76
CA PRO A 189 -0.56 23.39 -27.84
C PRO A 189 0.70 22.67 -27.35
N ASP A 190 1.08 22.84 -26.08
CA ASP A 190 2.35 22.33 -25.52
C ASP A 190 2.32 20.83 -25.18
N LEU A 191 1.20 20.15 -25.41
CA LEU A 191 0.99 18.75 -25.02
C LEU A 191 2.08 17.81 -25.57
N ALA A 192 2.49 18.01 -26.83
CA ALA A 192 3.52 17.19 -27.47
C ALA A 192 4.90 17.37 -26.81
N GLU A 193 5.23 18.58 -26.36
CA GLU A 193 6.48 18.85 -25.65
C GLU A 193 6.46 18.20 -24.25
N ILE A 194 5.33 18.32 -23.53
CA ILE A 194 5.15 17.69 -22.22
C ILE A 194 5.29 16.16 -22.34
N ASP A 195 4.63 15.55 -23.34
CA ASP A 195 4.72 14.10 -23.59
C ASP A 195 6.16 13.65 -23.91
N SER A 196 6.91 14.44 -24.69
CA SER A 196 8.33 14.19 -24.96
C SER A 196 9.18 14.23 -23.69
N ASN A 197 8.97 15.25 -22.84
CA ASN A 197 9.66 15.39 -21.55
C ASN A 197 9.33 14.25 -20.58
N ILE A 198 8.07 13.80 -20.53
CA ILE A 198 7.66 12.61 -19.75
C ILE A 198 8.43 11.38 -20.22
N LYS A 199 8.48 11.14 -21.53
CA LYS A 199 9.20 10.00 -22.10
C LYS A 199 10.69 10.03 -21.75
N LYS A 200 11.31 11.22 -21.82
CA LYS A 200 12.72 11.42 -21.43
C LYS A 200 12.94 11.07 -19.96
N VAL A 201 12.14 11.62 -19.05
CA VAL A 201 12.28 11.36 -17.60
C VAL A 201 12.03 9.89 -17.28
N LYS A 202 11.09 9.22 -17.96
CA LYS A 202 10.90 7.76 -17.83
C LYS A 202 12.15 6.98 -18.24
N GLY A 203 12.80 7.34 -19.35
CA GLY A 203 14.06 6.72 -19.76
C GLY A 203 15.17 6.90 -18.71
N GLU A 204 15.31 8.10 -18.15
CA GLU A 204 16.28 8.38 -17.07
C GLU A 204 15.97 7.55 -15.80
N ILE A 205 14.69 7.35 -15.48
CA ILE A 205 14.26 6.46 -14.38
C ILE A 205 14.63 5.01 -14.67
N ASP A 206 14.36 4.52 -15.89
CA ASP A 206 14.67 3.15 -16.29
C ASP A 206 16.18 2.85 -16.20
N GLU A 207 17.01 3.82 -16.59
CA GLU A 207 18.47 3.76 -16.43
C GLU A 207 18.89 3.69 -14.96
N LEU A 208 18.27 4.48 -14.08
CA LEU A 208 18.53 4.43 -12.63
C LEU A 208 18.15 3.07 -12.01
N PHE A 209 17.13 2.39 -12.53
CA PHE A 209 16.78 1.02 -12.14
C PHE A 209 17.70 -0.06 -12.76
N GLY A 210 18.63 0.32 -13.65
CA GLY A 210 19.61 -0.58 -14.27
C GLY A 210 19.23 -1.09 -15.67
N GLY A 211 18.23 -0.49 -16.33
CA GLY A 211 17.80 -0.82 -17.68
C GLY A 211 17.26 -2.25 -17.86
N GLU A 212 17.13 -2.70 -19.12
CA GLU A 212 16.65 -4.06 -19.48
C GLU A 212 17.57 -5.20 -19.03
N GLN A 213 18.81 -4.89 -18.61
CA GLN A 213 19.83 -5.88 -18.24
C GLN A 213 19.61 -6.51 -16.85
N SER A 214 18.74 -5.92 -16.00
CA SER A 214 18.37 -6.47 -14.68
C SER A 214 17.57 -7.79 -14.72
N ASN A 215 17.26 -8.30 -15.92
CA ASN A 215 16.51 -9.53 -16.15
C ASN A 215 17.37 -10.78 -16.48
N LYS A 216 18.70 -10.65 -16.53
CA LYS A 216 19.59 -11.82 -16.69
C LYS A 216 20.36 -12.09 -15.39
N VAL A 217 19.75 -12.85 -14.49
CA VAL A 217 20.48 -13.58 -13.45
C VAL A 217 20.32 -15.06 -13.72
N SER A 218 21.43 -15.78 -13.65
CA SER A 218 21.56 -17.22 -13.86
C SER A 218 20.59 -18.01 -12.98
N LYS A 219 19.88 -18.98 -13.57
CA LYS A 219 19.08 -19.97 -12.83
C LYS A 219 19.95 -20.61 -11.73
N SER A 220 19.64 -20.32 -10.46
CA SER A 220 20.18 -21.07 -9.33
C SER A 220 19.51 -22.46 -9.25
N GLU A 221 20.25 -23.43 -8.74
CA GLU A 221 19.88 -24.84 -8.62
C GLU A 221 18.55 -25.07 -7.89
N CYS A 222 17.86 -26.13 -8.30
CA CYS A 222 16.61 -26.62 -7.70
C CYS A 222 16.85 -26.97 -6.22
N GLY A 223 16.46 -26.07 -5.30
CA GLY A 223 16.54 -26.31 -3.85
C GLY A 223 16.87 -25.09 -2.99
N SER A 224 17.29 -23.95 -3.56
CA SER A 224 17.55 -22.74 -2.78
C SER A 224 16.26 -22.04 -2.35
N LEU A 225 16.24 -21.57 -1.09
CA LEU A 225 15.16 -20.75 -0.55
C LEU A 225 15.27 -19.36 -1.17
N ASN A 226 14.19 -18.89 -1.81
CA ASN A 226 14.14 -17.60 -2.52
C ASN A 226 12.99 -16.72 -2.03
N GLY A 227 12.91 -15.49 -2.53
CA GLY A 227 11.76 -14.61 -2.32
C GLY A 227 11.75 -13.91 -0.96
N MET A 228 10.56 -13.44 -0.56
CA MET A 228 10.35 -12.77 0.73
C MET A 228 10.71 -13.68 1.93
N LYS A 229 10.44 -14.99 1.80
CA LYS A 229 10.78 -15.99 2.83
C LYS A 229 12.28 -16.10 3.07
N ALA A 230 13.07 -16.09 2.00
CA ALA A 230 14.53 -16.07 2.11
C ALA A 230 15.04 -14.76 2.71
N PHE A 231 14.49 -13.64 2.25
CA PHE A 231 14.88 -12.32 2.71
C PHE A 231 14.64 -12.13 4.21
N THR A 232 13.43 -12.43 4.69
CA THR A 232 13.08 -12.32 6.11
C THR A 232 13.92 -13.23 7.01
N ARG A 233 14.29 -14.44 6.53
CA ARG A 233 15.22 -15.33 7.24
C ARG A 233 16.60 -14.71 7.39
N ASP A 234 17.12 -14.11 6.33
CA ASP A 234 18.45 -13.48 6.35
C ASP A 234 18.46 -12.24 7.24
N LEU A 235 17.40 -11.42 7.21
CA LEU A 235 17.23 -10.29 8.14
C LEU A 235 17.31 -10.75 9.60
N ARG A 236 16.55 -11.78 9.98
CA ARG A 236 16.58 -12.35 11.34
C ARG A 236 17.93 -12.99 11.70
N THR A 237 18.65 -13.47 10.68
CA THR A 237 19.99 -14.02 10.88
C THR A 237 20.99 -12.92 11.22
N LYS A 238 20.98 -11.82 10.48
CA LYS A 238 21.88 -10.67 10.65
C LYS A 238 21.52 -9.79 11.84
N PHE A 239 20.25 -9.40 11.97
CA PHE A 239 19.76 -8.44 12.95
C PHE A 239 19.08 -9.18 14.10
N LYS A 240 19.85 -9.62 15.10
CA LYS A 240 19.34 -10.42 16.22
C LYS A 240 18.33 -9.70 17.11
N GLY A 241 18.35 -8.36 17.10
CA GLY A 241 17.36 -7.52 17.78
C GLY A 241 16.02 -7.38 17.03
N LEU A 242 15.91 -7.86 15.79
CA LEU A 242 14.70 -7.76 14.97
C LEU A 242 13.71 -8.88 15.31
N ASP A 243 12.71 -8.54 16.12
CA ASP A 243 11.68 -9.46 16.58
C ASP A 243 10.64 -9.74 15.50
N ASP A 244 10.21 -8.71 14.78
CA ASP A 244 9.05 -8.76 13.90
C ASP A 244 9.34 -8.15 12.52
N VAL A 245 8.83 -8.77 11.46
CA VAL A 245 8.84 -8.21 10.10
C VAL A 245 7.40 -8.18 9.62
N TYR A 246 6.87 -6.97 9.45
CA TYR A 246 5.52 -6.72 8.97
C TYR A 246 5.54 -6.30 7.51
N VAL A 247 4.41 -6.50 6.84
CA VAL A 247 4.15 -5.98 5.50
C VAL A 247 2.88 -5.13 5.54
N TRP A 248 2.87 -4.00 4.84
CA TRP A 248 1.66 -3.21 4.68
C TRP A 248 0.71 -3.89 3.71
N HIS A 249 -0.57 -3.98 4.09
CA HIS A 249 -1.57 -4.65 3.28
C HIS A 249 -2.98 -4.11 3.49
N ALA A 250 -3.83 -4.30 2.48
CA ALA A 250 -5.22 -3.88 2.49
C ALA A 250 -6.02 -4.68 1.45
N LEU A 251 -7.34 -4.80 1.63
CA LEU A 251 -8.19 -5.59 0.73
C LEU A 251 -8.23 -5.00 -0.70
N VAL A 252 -8.49 -3.70 -0.79
CA VAL A 252 -8.43 -2.95 -2.06
C VAL A 252 -7.06 -2.30 -2.21
N GLY A 253 -6.50 -1.79 -1.10
CA GLY A 253 -5.22 -1.09 -1.08
C GLY A 253 -5.17 0.15 -1.96
N ALA A 254 -3.98 0.74 -2.06
CA ALA A 254 -3.75 1.84 -2.98
C ALA A 254 -4.00 1.38 -4.41
N TRP A 255 -3.67 0.13 -4.75
CA TRP A 255 -3.77 -0.51 -6.07
C TRP A 255 -5.16 -0.95 -6.51
N GLY A 256 -6.26 -0.54 -5.87
CA GLY A 256 -7.60 -0.77 -6.43
C GLY A 256 -8.06 -2.24 -6.54
N GLY A 257 -7.51 -3.19 -5.78
CA GLY A 257 -7.99 -4.59 -5.70
C GLY A 257 -7.29 -5.59 -6.64
N VAL A 258 -7.99 -6.67 -7.02
CA VAL A 258 -7.39 -7.83 -7.72
C VAL A 258 -7.70 -7.80 -9.22
N ARG A 259 -6.68 -7.94 -10.06
CA ARG A 259 -6.79 -7.93 -11.52
C ARG A 259 -7.65 -9.11 -12.01
N PRO A 260 -8.74 -8.86 -12.76
CA PRO A 260 -9.55 -9.94 -13.32
C PRO A 260 -8.72 -10.91 -14.16
N GLU A 261 -9.08 -12.20 -14.12
CA GLU A 261 -8.52 -13.25 -14.98
C GLU A 261 -7.02 -13.58 -14.76
N THR A 262 -6.38 -13.02 -13.74
CA THR A 262 -4.97 -13.28 -13.43
C THR A 262 -4.74 -14.21 -12.24
N THR A 263 -5.77 -14.41 -11.43
CA THR A 263 -5.75 -15.28 -10.25
C THR A 263 -6.96 -16.23 -10.28
N HIS A 264 -7.05 -17.12 -9.29
CA HIS A 264 -8.20 -18.00 -9.09
C HIS A 264 -9.43 -17.25 -8.54
N LEU A 265 -9.28 -16.00 -8.12
CA LEU A 265 -10.35 -15.19 -7.56
C LEU A 265 -11.20 -14.56 -8.67
N LYS A 266 -12.53 -14.65 -8.53
CA LYS A 266 -13.47 -13.97 -9.41
C LYS A 266 -13.52 -12.49 -9.00
N SER A 267 -12.79 -11.63 -9.71
CA SER A 267 -12.86 -10.19 -9.50
C SER A 267 -13.54 -9.47 -10.67
N LYS A 268 -14.19 -8.36 -10.37
CA LYS A 268 -14.88 -7.52 -11.35
C LYS A 268 -14.51 -6.05 -11.14
N ILE A 269 -14.22 -5.35 -12.22
CA ILE A 269 -14.01 -3.89 -12.20
C ILE A 269 -15.37 -3.20 -12.00
N VAL A 270 -15.46 -2.37 -10.98
CA VAL A 270 -16.64 -1.62 -10.56
C VAL A 270 -16.26 -0.15 -10.45
N PRO A 271 -16.88 0.75 -11.23
CA PRO A 271 -16.69 2.19 -11.09
C PRO A 271 -17.02 2.66 -9.68
N CYS A 272 -16.18 3.54 -9.13
CA CYS A 272 -16.43 4.15 -7.84
C CYS A 272 -17.23 5.44 -8.01
N LYS A 273 -18.29 5.60 -7.21
CA LYS A 273 -19.02 6.86 -7.09
C LYS A 273 -18.67 7.49 -5.75
N LEU A 274 -18.08 8.68 -5.80
CA LEU A 274 -17.79 9.44 -4.59
C LEU A 274 -19.12 9.86 -3.93
N SER A 275 -19.23 9.66 -2.62
CA SER A 275 -20.40 10.14 -1.88
C SER A 275 -20.33 11.66 -1.70
N PRO A 276 -21.46 12.40 -1.71
CA PRO A 276 -21.44 13.85 -1.51
C PRO A 276 -20.76 14.29 -0.21
N GLY A 277 -20.89 13.49 0.85
CA GLY A 277 -20.23 13.76 2.12
C GLY A 277 -18.70 13.69 2.02
N LEU A 278 -18.16 12.67 1.34
CA LEU A 278 -16.71 12.54 1.14
C LEU A 278 -16.19 13.58 0.13
N ASP A 279 -16.98 13.90 -0.90
CA ASP A 279 -16.67 14.95 -1.88
C ASP A 279 -16.57 16.34 -1.23
N GLY A 280 -17.36 16.59 -0.18
CA GLY A 280 -17.27 17.81 0.63
C GLY A 280 -16.07 17.89 1.59
N THR A 281 -15.19 16.87 1.61
CA THR A 281 -13.97 16.88 2.44
C THR A 281 -12.75 17.37 1.64
N MET A 282 -11.55 17.06 2.10
CA MET A 282 -10.33 17.48 1.42
C MET A 282 -10.07 16.65 0.15
N LEU A 283 -9.47 17.30 -0.86
CA LEU A 283 -8.99 16.60 -2.04
C LEU A 283 -7.88 15.62 -1.63
N ASP A 284 -8.13 14.34 -1.85
CA ASP A 284 -7.18 13.27 -1.58
C ASP A 284 -6.76 12.58 -2.87
N LEU A 285 -5.44 12.45 -3.09
CA LEU A 285 -4.91 11.87 -4.32
C LEU A 285 -5.34 10.41 -4.51
N ALA A 286 -5.39 9.61 -3.43
CA ALA A 286 -5.79 8.22 -3.53
C ALA A 286 -7.26 8.09 -3.90
N VAL A 287 -8.12 8.90 -3.30
CA VAL A 287 -9.56 8.97 -3.67
C VAL A 287 -9.71 9.34 -5.14
N VAL A 288 -9.02 10.39 -5.60
CA VAL A 288 -9.09 10.84 -7.00
C VAL A 288 -8.66 9.73 -7.97
N GLN A 289 -7.54 9.05 -7.69
CA GLN A 289 -7.05 7.98 -8.57
C GLN A 289 -7.96 6.75 -8.54
N ILE A 290 -8.51 6.37 -7.39
CA ILE A 290 -9.45 5.24 -7.28
C ILE A 290 -10.75 5.54 -8.02
N VAL A 291 -11.28 6.76 -7.93
CA VAL A 291 -12.48 7.18 -8.68
C VAL A 291 -12.21 7.12 -10.19
N LYS A 292 -11.01 7.57 -10.63
CA LYS A 292 -10.59 7.53 -12.04
C LYS A 292 -10.35 6.09 -12.53
N GLY A 293 -9.71 5.25 -11.71
CA GLY A 293 -9.24 3.90 -12.06
C GLY A 293 -10.24 2.78 -11.82
N ALA A 294 -11.33 3.05 -11.09
CA ALA A 294 -12.26 2.06 -10.56
C ALA A 294 -11.60 1.05 -9.59
N ILE A 295 -12.41 0.19 -8.98
CA ILE A 295 -11.92 -0.89 -8.10
C ILE A 295 -12.23 -2.25 -8.69
N ALA A 296 -11.35 -3.23 -8.51
CA ALA A 296 -11.56 -4.61 -8.88
C ALA A 296 -11.88 -5.46 -7.64
N LEU A 297 -13.16 -5.55 -7.33
CA LEU A 297 -13.66 -6.24 -6.16
C LEU A 297 -13.71 -7.75 -6.41
N VAL A 298 -13.14 -8.52 -5.48
CA VAL A 298 -13.32 -9.97 -5.40
C VAL A 298 -14.77 -10.26 -5.02
N HIS A 299 -15.34 -11.30 -5.61
CA HIS A 299 -16.70 -11.74 -5.30
C HIS A 299 -16.83 -12.05 -3.80
N PRO A 300 -17.89 -11.58 -3.10
CA PRO A 300 -18.03 -11.75 -1.65
C PRO A 300 -17.95 -13.21 -1.17
N ASP A 301 -18.45 -14.16 -1.97
CA ASP A 301 -18.36 -15.60 -1.66
C ASP A 301 -16.92 -16.13 -1.61
N GLN A 302 -15.95 -15.38 -2.11
CA GLN A 302 -14.51 -15.68 -2.04
C GLN A 302 -13.76 -14.76 -1.08
N ALA A 303 -14.44 -14.04 -0.18
CA ALA A 303 -13.77 -13.12 0.75
C ALA A 303 -12.77 -13.84 1.68
N THR A 304 -13.13 -15.01 2.20
CA THR A 304 -12.23 -15.83 3.03
C THR A 304 -11.06 -16.37 2.22
N ASP A 305 -11.33 -16.93 1.04
CA ASP A 305 -10.31 -17.43 0.11
C ASP A 305 -9.29 -16.35 -0.28
N PHE A 306 -9.78 -15.12 -0.52
CA PHE A 306 -8.93 -13.96 -0.77
C PHE A 306 -8.07 -13.59 0.44
N TYR A 307 -8.68 -13.51 1.64
CA TYR A 307 -7.95 -13.23 2.87
C TYR A 307 -6.85 -14.27 3.11
N ASP A 308 -7.18 -15.55 3.05
CA ASP A 308 -6.24 -16.64 3.30
C ASP A 308 -5.12 -16.65 2.26
N SER A 309 -5.46 -16.48 0.98
CA SER A 309 -4.48 -16.44 -0.11
C SER A 309 -3.45 -15.32 0.07
N MET A 310 -3.90 -14.13 0.51
CA MET A 310 -3.03 -12.98 0.78
C MET A 310 -2.09 -13.19 1.98
N HIS A 311 -2.44 -14.10 2.90
CA HIS A 311 -1.67 -14.38 4.12
C HIS A 311 -1.01 -15.77 4.13
N SER A 312 -1.03 -16.47 2.99
CA SER A 312 -0.52 -17.85 2.88
C SER A 312 0.99 -17.96 2.59
N ASN A 313 1.67 -16.83 2.36
CA ASN A 313 3.09 -16.78 1.96
C ASN A 313 4.07 -17.04 3.11
#